data_AF-A0A2V8Q505-F1
#
_entry.id   AF-A0A2V8Q505-F1
#
_cell.length_a   1.000
_cell.length_b   1.000
_cell.length_c   1.000
_cell.angle_alpha   90.00
_cell.angle_beta   90.00
_cell.angle_gamma   90.00
#
_symmetry.space_group_name_H-M   'P 1'
#
loop_
_entity.id
_entity.type
_entity.pdbx_description
1 polymer ?
#
loop_
_entity_poly.entity_id
_entity_poly.type
_entity_poly.pdbx_seq_one_letter_code
_entity_poly.pdbx_strand_id
1 'polypeptide(L)' 'MDEVTKIRERQRNEEQLRLQSAALQAAANAIMITDQAGKIIWINPSFTQQTGYS' A
#
# COMPACT_ATOMS: atom_id res chain seq x y z
N MET A 1 3.80 28.38 -14.62
CA MET A 1 3.53 27.08 -13.96
C MET A 1 2.87 27.38 -12.64
N ASP A 2 1.54 27.29 -12.57
CA ASP A 2 0.77 27.80 -11.43
C ASP A 2 0.90 26.91 -10.20
N GLU A 3 1.04 27.55 -9.03
CA GLU A 3 1.17 26.92 -7.72
C GLU A 3 -0.04 26.02 -7.39
N VAL A 4 -1.25 26.45 -7.79
CA VAL A 4 -2.50 25.70 -7.63
C VAL A 4 -2.47 24.35 -8.37
N THR A 5 -1.86 24.30 -9.55
CA THR A 5 -1.75 23.07 -10.35
C THR A 5 -0.83 22.06 -9.65
N LYS A 6 0.32 22.50 -9.14
CA LYS A 6 1.25 21.64 -8.38
C LYS A 6 0.62 21.07 -7.11
N ILE A 7 -0.16 21.89 -6.39
CA ILE A 7 -0.88 21.44 -5.18
C ILE A 7 -1.92 20.38 -5.55
N ARG A 8 -2.71 20.60 -6.61
CA ARG A 8 -3.71 19.64 -7.09
C ARG A 8 -3.08 18.33 -7.54
N GLU A 9 -1.97 18.37 -8.27
CA GLU A 9 -1.24 17.17 -8.70
C GLU A 9 -0.73 16.37 -7.51
N ARG A 10 -0.14 17.04 -6.51
CA ARG A 10 0.31 16.38 -5.29
C ARG A 10 -0.84 15.71 -4.54
N GLN A 11 -1.96 16.42 -4.35
CA GLN A 11 -3.14 15.87 -3.67
C GLN A 11 -3.68 14.63 -4.38
N ARG A 12 -3.76 14.66 -5.71
CA ARG A 12 -4.21 13.53 -6.51
C ARG A 12 -3.31 12.31 -6.38
N ASN A 13 -1.99 12.52 -6.36
CA ASN A 13 -1.03 11.45 -6.14
C ASN A 13 -1.16 10.85 -4.73
N GLU A 14 -1.32 11.69 -3.71
CA GLU A 14 -1.53 11.24 -2.33
C GLU A 14 -2.84 10.44 -2.18
N GLU A 15 -3.92 10.88 -2.82
CA GLU A 15 -5.20 10.19 -2.81
C GLU A 15 -5.12 8.83 -3.53
N GLN A 16 -4.43 8.78 -4.67
CA GLN A 16 -4.23 7.53 -5.40
C GLN A 16 -3.36 6.54 -4.62
N LEU A 17 -2.32 7.01 -3.94
CA LEU A 17 -1.51 6.19 -3.04
C LEU A 17 -2.35 5.63 -1.89
N ARG A 18 -3.22 6.45 -1.29
CA ARG A 18 -4.14 5.99 -0.22
C ARG A 18 -5.11 4.94 -0.73
N LEU A 19 -5.69 5.14 -1.91
CA LEU A 19 -6.62 4.18 -2.51
C LEU A 19 -5.93 2.83 -2.77
N GLN A 20 -4.73 2.85 -3.35
CA GLN A 20 -3.93 1.64 -3.58
C GLN A 20 -3.57 0.94 -2.27
N SER A 21 -3.15 1.69 -1.25
CA SER A 21 -2.86 1.15 0.08
C SER A 21 -4.09 0.50 0.70
N ALA A 22 -5.25 1.15 0.63
CA ALA A 22 -6.50 0.62 1.14
C ALA A 22 -6.91 -0.68 0.43
N ALA A 23 -6.73 -0.73 -0.90
CA ALA A 23 -7.01 -1.93 -1.68
C ALA A 23 -6.11 -3.12 -1.28
N LEU A 24 -4.80 -2.89 -1.09
CA LEU A 24 -3.87 -3.93 -0.63
C LEU A 24 -4.21 -4.43 0.78
N GLN A 25 -4.60 -3.50 1.67
CA GLN A 25 -4.98 -3.82 3.03
C GLN A 25 -6.31 -4.59 3.11
N ALA A 26 -7.25 -4.31 2.21
CA ALA A 26 -8.55 -4.98 2.12
C ALA A 26 -8.54 -6.27 1.27
N ALA A 27 -7.44 -6.56 0.56
CA ALA A 27 -7.36 -7.71 -0.32
C ALA A 27 -7.57 -9.03 0.45
N ALA A 28 -8.47 -9.88 -0.06
CA ALA A 28 -8.79 -11.17 0.55
C ALA A 28 -7.64 -12.18 0.43
N ASN A 29 -6.75 -12.04 -0.55
CA ASN A 29 -5.56 -12.88 -0.67
C ASN A 29 -4.46 -12.39 0.26
N ALA A 30 -3.65 -13.33 0.76
CA ALA A 30 -2.43 -13.01 1.49
C ALA A 30 -1.44 -12.27 0.57
N ILE A 31 -0.99 -11.09 1.00
CA ILE A 31 -0.01 -10.27 0.29
C ILE A 31 1.16 -9.98 1.22
N MET A 32 2.37 -10.14 0.69
CA MET A 32 3.63 -9.81 1.33
C MET A 32 4.49 -9.02 0.36
N ILE A 33 5.17 -8.00 0.87
CA ILE A 33 6.20 -7.27 0.15
C ILE A 33 7.52 -7.54 0.86
N THR A 34 8.55 -7.86 0.10
CA THR A 34 9.91 -8.11 0.58
C THR A 34 10.91 -7.14 -0.05
N ASP A 35 12.08 -7.00 0.58
CA ASP A 35 13.24 -6.42 -0.06
C ASP A 35 13.94 -7.44 -1.00
N GLN A 36 15.02 -7.00 -1.66
CA GLN A 36 15.78 -7.85 -2.58
C GLN A 36 16.47 -9.04 -1.90
N ALA A 37 16.68 -8.99 -0.59
CA ALA A 37 17.24 -10.09 0.20
C ALA A 37 16.16 -11.06 0.72
N GLY A 38 14.89 -10.83 0.38
CA GLY A 38 13.76 -11.64 0.81
C GLY A 38 13.26 -11.32 2.23
N LYS A 39 13.74 -10.24 2.84
CA LYS A 39 13.23 -9.81 4.15
C LYS A 39 11.86 -9.17 3.98
N ILE A 40 10.89 -9.62 4.77
CA ILE A 40 9.54 -9.07 4.80
C ILE A 40 9.59 -7.61 5.25
N ILE A 41 9.08 -6.71 4.42
CA ILE A 41 8.94 -5.29 4.74
C ILE A 41 7.50 -4.92 5.10
N TRP A 42 6.51 -5.66 4.59
CA TRP A 42 5.11 -5.43 4.88
C TRP A 42 4.26 -6.66 4.55
N ILE A 43 3.20 -6.87 5.32
CA ILE A 43 2.17 -7.88 5.09
C ILE A 43 0.78 -7.26 5.24
N ASN A 44 -0.21 -7.78 4.52
CA ASN A 44 -1.60 -7.39 4.71
C ASN A 44 -2.28 -8.22 5.81
N PRO A 45 -3.45 -7.80 6.33
CA PRO A 45 -4.18 -8.55 7.36
C PRO A 45 -4.57 -9.98 6.94
N SER A 46 -4.81 -10.21 5.64
CA SER A 46 -5.15 -11.54 5.15
C SER A 46 -3.98 -12.52 5.29
N PHE A 47 -2.74 -12.05 5.12
CA PHE A 47 -1.55 -12.86 5.37
C PHE A 47 -1.53 -13.44 6.79
N THR A 48 -1.73 -12.60 7.80
CA THR A 48 -1.78 -13.04 9.20
C THR A 48 -2.94 -13.99 9.47
N GLN A 49 -4.11 -13.72 8.91
CA GLN A 49 -5.29 -14.59 9.08
C GLN A 49 -5.11 -15.96 8.45
N GLN A 50 -4.49 -16.05 7.26
CA GLN A 50 -4.32 -17.31 6.55
C GLN A 50 -3.15 -18.13 7.07
N THR A 51 -2.08 -17.49 7.55
CA THR A 51 -0.84 -18.18 7.96
C THR A 51 -0.69 -18.34 9.47
N GLY A 52 -1.38 -17.51 10.27
CA GLY A 52 -1.28 -17.49 11.73
C GLY A 52 -0.07 -16.72 12.29
N TYR A 53 0.76 -16.10 11.44
CA TYR A 53 1.92 -15.32 11.87
C TYR A 53 1.59 -13.81 12.01
N SER A 54 1.98 -13.21 13.14
CA SER A 54 1.82 -11.77 13.46
C SER A 54 3.16 -11.09 13.72
#